data_AF-A0A2P1QSS5-F1
#
_entry.id   AF-A0A2P1QSS5-F1
#
_cell.length_a   1.000
_cell.length_b   1.000
_cell.length_c   1.000
_cell.angle_alpha   90.00
_cell.angle_beta   90.00
_cell.angle_gamma   90.00
#
_symmetry.space_group_name_H-M   'P 1'
#
loop_
_entity.id
_entity.type
_entity.pdbx_description
1 polymer ?
#
loop_
_entity_poly.entity_id
_entity_poly.type
_entity_poly.pdbx_seq_one_letter_code
_entity_poly.pdbx_strand_id
1 'polypeptide(L)'
;MLTYIRENRRYVLFLLFVWVIAAVWILPNRYKLLSKLALMIQPPGYDPKIAGEFIEKADSILQRKVSYQDLGERTPDLEIMREACLYYYSLSGRDTILYKPSWTDSMSIWRFKDSGMDERSNGKKLSFKSRSPITGSFNPREYWKALSPNVLEALDYYKRALNFSGPDLNVPKKIEKVALAVCRPEEVLLAYADYVRNTEETVRFKMENTKKSRSFFSCNQVENQPNTLTEKQNQMRIWSQIKSDSFVIDSERNLKVSANDFKKALNLLAFGIYKTGLHSISPLEADGILEKLLFFSDPGTVEYDELLMKRGMLNYQLGKRDPSFLNKAIFYFSEVSRSNLLNKGSVFESKLMIARIEIRKDRLDSALSELQKLETDLYTIDKAYRVTGSGRSDLIEDRKKLLRYVLRKKGRYEEADELYVEEDSLL
;
A
#
# COMPACT_ATOMS: atom_id res chain seq x y z
N MET A 1 22.17 0.82 64.81
CA MET A 1 21.54 1.31 63.55
C MET A 1 21.81 2.79 63.28
N LEU A 2 21.47 3.70 64.21
CA LEU A 2 21.71 5.15 64.04
C LEU A 2 23.18 5.56 63.92
N THR A 3 24.11 4.82 64.53
CA THR A 3 25.56 5.01 64.41
C THR A 3 26.09 4.63 63.02
N TYR A 4 25.59 3.55 62.44
CA TYR A 4 25.96 3.07 61.09
C TYR A 4 25.54 4.05 59.98
N ILE A 5 24.39 4.73 60.16
CA ILE A 5 23.90 5.78 59.26
C ILE A 5 24.78 7.04 59.34
N ARG A 6 25.41 7.30 60.50
CA ARG A 6 26.25 8.48 60.74
C ARG A 6 27.63 8.35 60.08
N GLU A 7 28.22 7.16 60.12
CA GLU A 7 29.51 6.86 59.45
C GLU A 7 29.35 6.76 57.93
N ASN A 8 28.25 6.18 57.43
CA ASN A 8 27.99 6.00 56.00
C ASN A 8 27.04 7.05 55.41
N ARG A 9 26.98 8.26 55.99
CA ARG A 9 26.03 9.32 55.59
C ARG A 9 26.10 9.68 54.10
N ARG A 10 27.29 9.63 53.50
CA ARG A 10 27.48 9.87 52.05
C ARG A 10 26.85 8.77 51.20
N TYR A 11 26.99 7.50 51.62
CA TYR A 11 26.36 6.38 50.93
C TYR A 11 24.85 6.39 51.08
N VAL A 12 24.32 6.69 52.27
CA VAL A 12 22.86 6.79 52.50
C VAL A 12 22.25 7.94 51.69
N LEU A 13 22.92 9.10 51.62
CA LEU A 13 22.49 10.22 50.79
C LEU A 13 22.57 9.90 49.29
N PHE A 14 23.61 9.20 48.85
CA PHE A 14 23.73 8.73 47.47
C PHE A 14 22.63 7.73 47.11
N LEU A 15 22.32 6.79 48.01
CA LEU A 15 21.27 5.79 47.82
C LEU A 15 19.89 6.46 47.77
N LEU A 16 19.63 7.44 48.63
CA LEU A 16 18.43 8.28 48.58
C LEU A 16 18.36 9.10 47.29
N PHE A 17 19.46 9.69 46.84
CA PHE A 17 19.52 10.46 45.60
C PHE A 17 19.25 9.57 44.38
N VAL A 18 19.85 8.38 44.32
CA VAL A 18 19.57 7.36 43.31
C VAL A 18 18.10 6.94 43.36
N TRP A 19 17.52 6.76 44.55
CA TRP A 19 16.10 6.44 44.72
C TRP A 19 15.18 7.56 44.24
N VAL A 20 15.49 8.81 44.56
CA VAL A 20 14.70 9.97 44.13
C VAL A 20 14.77 10.15 42.61
N ILE A 21 15.95 10.01 42.01
CA ILE A 21 16.10 10.04 40.55
C ILE A 21 15.39 8.86 39.90
N ALA A 22 15.52 7.66 40.48
CA ALA A 22 14.85 6.47 39.96
C ALA A 22 13.32 6.64 40.01
N ALA A 23 12.77 7.16 41.12
CA ALA A 23 11.34 7.36 41.29
C ALA A 23 10.77 8.50 40.43
N VAL A 24 11.46 9.64 40.37
CA VAL A 24 10.97 10.86 39.70
C VAL A 24 11.27 10.87 38.20
N TRP A 25 12.37 10.23 37.76
CA TRP A 25 12.82 10.32 36.37
C TRP A 25 12.77 8.99 35.62
N ILE A 26 13.25 7.90 36.23
CA ILE A 26 13.32 6.59 35.56
C ILE A 26 11.95 5.91 35.53
N LEU A 27 11.22 5.88 36.64
CA LEU A 27 9.92 5.21 36.78
C LEU A 27 8.83 5.76 35.85
N PRO A 28 8.64 7.08 35.69
CA PRO A 28 7.67 7.63 34.74
C PRO A 28 8.12 7.48 33.28
N ASN A 29 9.43 7.54 33.00
CA ASN A 29 9.96 7.38 31.63
C ASN A 29 10.41 5.96 31.30
N ARG A 30 10.08 4.96 32.13
CA ARG A 30 10.65 3.61 32.04
C ARG A 30 10.45 2.99 30.67
N TYR A 31 9.27 3.15 30.07
CA TYR A 31 8.97 2.59 28.75
C TYR A 31 9.76 3.29 27.65
N LYS A 32 9.97 4.60 27.74
CA LYS A 32 10.75 5.38 26.77
C LYS A 32 12.25 5.11 26.88
N LEU A 33 12.75 4.90 28.11
CA LEU A 33 14.14 4.53 28.36
C LEU A 33 14.41 3.09 27.90
N LEU A 34 13.53 2.16 28.27
CA LEU A 34 13.62 0.77 27.83
C LEU A 34 13.44 0.63 26.33
N SER A 35 12.57 1.41 25.69
CA SER A 35 12.44 1.39 24.22
C SER A 35 13.68 1.95 23.54
N LYS A 36 14.27 3.04 24.07
CA LYS A 36 15.54 3.57 23.55
C LYS A 36 16.69 2.59 23.73
N LEU A 37 16.78 1.94 24.90
CA LEU A 37 17.76 0.89 25.17
C LEU A 37 17.55 -0.32 24.26
N ALA A 38 16.31 -0.76 24.09
CA ALA A 38 15.96 -1.87 23.19
C ALA A 38 16.34 -1.54 21.73
N LEU A 39 16.03 -0.33 21.25
CA LEU A 39 16.44 0.13 19.92
C LEU A 39 17.96 0.30 19.77
N MET A 40 18.67 0.57 20.87
CA MET A 40 20.13 0.66 20.88
C MET A 40 20.80 -0.72 20.89
N ILE A 41 20.19 -1.70 21.58
CA ILE A 41 20.70 -3.07 21.69
C ILE A 41 20.33 -3.89 20.43
N GLN A 42 19.13 -3.68 19.89
CA GLN A 42 18.61 -4.33 18.70
C GLN A 42 17.97 -3.28 17.78
N PRO A 43 18.78 -2.56 16.99
CA PRO A 43 18.24 -1.66 16.00
C PRO A 43 17.42 -2.44 14.96
N PRO A 44 16.28 -1.90 14.49
CA PRO A 44 15.56 -2.49 13.38
C PRO A 44 16.49 -2.59 12.17
N GLY A 45 16.44 -3.73 11.49
CA GLY A 45 17.39 -4.09 10.45
C GLY A 45 17.23 -5.55 10.06
N TYR A 46 17.88 -5.96 8.97
CA TYR A 46 17.75 -7.33 8.48
C TYR A 46 18.39 -8.34 9.45
N ASP A 47 17.56 -9.07 10.20
CA ASP A 47 17.95 -10.25 10.98
C ASP A 47 16.93 -11.38 10.75
N PRO A 48 17.25 -12.33 9.86
CA PRO A 48 16.31 -13.35 9.46
C PRO A 48 16.11 -14.44 10.52
N LYS A 49 16.97 -14.53 11.56
CA LYS A 49 16.77 -15.47 12.67
C LYS A 49 15.67 -14.97 13.59
N ILE A 50 15.79 -13.72 14.02
CA ILE A 50 14.79 -13.06 14.88
C ILE A 50 13.44 -12.97 14.16
N ALA A 51 13.43 -12.64 12.87
CA ALA A 51 12.22 -12.66 12.06
C ALA A 51 11.55 -14.04 12.07
N GLY A 52 12.34 -15.11 11.90
CA GLY A 52 11.87 -16.50 11.97
C GLY A 52 11.22 -16.86 13.29
N GLU A 53 11.85 -16.52 14.42
CA GLU A 53 11.31 -16.78 15.76
C GLU A 53 9.94 -16.12 15.99
N PHE A 54 9.78 -14.87 15.53
CA PHE A 54 8.48 -14.18 15.62
C PHE A 54 7.42 -14.80 14.71
N ILE A 55 7.80 -15.24 13.51
CA ILE A 55 6.89 -15.92 12.57
C ILE A 55 6.43 -17.25 13.16
N GLU A 56 7.35 -18.06 13.70
CA GLU A 56 7.03 -19.35 14.31
C GLU A 56 6.09 -19.18 15.51
N LYS A 57 6.34 -18.16 16.34
CA LYS A 57 5.47 -17.83 17.47
C LYS A 57 4.07 -17.44 17.00
N ALA A 58 3.95 -16.60 15.98
CA ALA A 58 2.66 -16.23 15.40
C ALA A 58 1.93 -17.44 14.80
N ASP A 59 2.63 -18.28 14.04
CA ASP A 59 2.07 -19.51 13.45
C ASP A 59 1.56 -20.46 14.54
N SER A 60 2.27 -20.59 15.67
CA SER A 60 1.86 -21.42 16.81
C SER A 60 0.57 -20.93 17.47
N ILE A 61 0.37 -19.60 17.53
CA ILE A 61 -0.85 -18.99 18.08
C ILE A 61 -2.04 -19.27 17.15
N LEU A 62 -1.84 -19.19 15.83
CA LEU A 62 -2.87 -19.52 14.85
C LEU A 62 -3.23 -21.01 14.84
N GLN A 63 -2.34 -21.90 15.27
CA GLN A 63 -2.63 -23.32 15.40
C GLN A 63 -3.34 -23.67 16.72
N ARG A 64 -3.48 -22.73 17.65
CA ARG A 64 -4.14 -22.96 18.93
C ARG A 64 -5.63 -23.19 18.71
N LYS A 65 -6.10 -24.36 19.15
CA LYS A 65 -7.52 -24.69 19.12
C LYS A 65 -8.27 -23.88 20.19
N VAL A 66 -9.43 -23.35 19.81
CA VAL A 66 -10.36 -22.65 20.70
C VAL A 66 -11.67 -23.39 20.70
N SER A 67 -12.24 -23.62 21.89
CA SER A 67 -13.55 -24.21 22.05
C SER A 67 -14.64 -23.25 21.55
N TYR A 68 -15.45 -23.69 20.57
CA TYR A 68 -16.57 -22.92 20.03
C TYR A 68 -17.88 -23.72 20.09
N GLN A 69 -18.78 -23.33 21.00
CA GLN A 69 -20.15 -23.87 21.15
C GLN A 69 -20.26 -25.39 20.86
N ASP A 70 -21.33 -25.82 20.19
CA ASP A 70 -21.63 -27.22 19.84
C ASP A 70 -20.74 -27.77 18.71
N LEU A 71 -19.81 -26.97 18.18
CA LEU A 71 -18.88 -27.35 17.09
C LEU A 71 -17.51 -27.81 17.60
N GLY A 72 -17.25 -27.72 18.91
CA GLY A 72 -16.03 -28.23 19.56
C GLY A 72 -14.80 -27.33 19.41
N GLU A 73 -13.62 -27.91 19.63
CA GLU A 73 -12.33 -27.23 19.50
C GLU A 73 -11.94 -27.05 18.02
N ARG A 74 -11.76 -25.80 17.58
CA ARG A 74 -11.36 -25.48 16.20
C ARG A 74 -10.18 -24.52 16.15
N THR A 75 -9.34 -24.69 15.12
CA THR A 75 -8.34 -23.70 14.74
C THR A 75 -9.02 -22.51 14.04
N PRO A 76 -8.51 -21.29 14.21
CA PRO A 76 -9.00 -20.13 13.49
C PRO A 76 -8.90 -20.32 11.97
N ASP A 77 -10.04 -20.24 11.29
CA ASP A 77 -10.11 -20.20 9.83
C ASP A 77 -10.14 -18.73 9.38
N LEU A 78 -9.00 -18.27 8.86
CA LEU A 78 -8.83 -16.88 8.44
C LEU A 78 -9.74 -16.50 7.28
N GLU A 79 -10.11 -17.46 6.41
CA GLU A 79 -10.95 -17.18 5.25
C GLU A 79 -12.40 -16.91 5.69
N ILE A 80 -12.91 -17.74 6.59
CA ILE A 80 -14.25 -17.57 7.17
C ILE A 80 -14.32 -16.27 7.98
N MET A 81 -13.26 -15.95 8.74
CA MET A 81 -13.19 -14.68 9.47
C MET A 81 -13.16 -13.47 8.52
N ARG A 82 -12.47 -13.58 7.38
CA ARG A 82 -12.43 -12.54 6.33
C ARG A 82 -13.79 -12.36 5.66
N GLU A 83 -14.46 -13.44 5.29
CA GLU A 83 -15.82 -13.38 4.75
C GLU A 83 -16.76 -12.74 5.77
N ALA A 84 -16.64 -13.10 7.05
CA ALA A 84 -17.49 -12.55 8.12
C ALA A 84 -17.29 -11.05 8.22
N CYS A 85 -16.05 -10.61 8.15
CA CYS A 85 -15.70 -9.21 8.09
C CYS A 85 -16.38 -8.48 6.93
N LEU A 86 -16.24 -8.99 5.70
CA LEU A 86 -16.82 -8.37 4.49
C LEU A 86 -18.34 -8.32 4.55
N TYR A 87 -18.97 -9.38 5.05
CA TYR A 87 -20.41 -9.45 5.25
C TYR A 87 -20.88 -8.35 6.22
N TYR A 88 -20.29 -8.27 7.41
CA TYR A 88 -20.68 -7.26 8.40
C TYR A 88 -20.35 -5.83 7.97
N TYR A 89 -19.27 -5.63 7.22
CA TYR A 89 -18.95 -4.33 6.62
C TYR A 89 -20.01 -3.91 5.60
N SER A 90 -20.50 -4.83 4.76
CA SER A 90 -21.58 -4.55 3.79
C SER A 90 -22.92 -4.19 4.44
N LEU A 91 -23.13 -4.63 5.68
CA LEU A 91 -24.31 -4.34 6.50
C LEU A 91 -24.12 -3.08 7.36
N SER A 92 -22.94 -2.48 7.40
CA SER A 92 -22.71 -1.24 8.12
C SER A 92 -23.57 -0.12 7.53
N GLY A 93 -24.34 0.57 8.38
CA GLY A 93 -25.31 1.60 7.95
C GLY A 93 -26.73 1.09 7.67
N ARG A 94 -27.04 -0.21 7.88
CA ARG A 94 -28.40 -0.77 7.81
C ARG A 94 -28.90 -1.18 9.20
N ASP A 95 -30.21 -1.41 9.35
CA ASP A 95 -30.85 -1.73 10.63
C ASP A 95 -30.21 -2.91 11.38
N THR A 96 -30.14 -2.79 12.71
CA THR A 96 -29.45 -3.75 13.59
C THR A 96 -30.00 -5.17 13.55
N ILE A 97 -31.24 -5.34 13.08
CA ILE A 97 -31.92 -6.63 12.93
C ILE A 97 -31.25 -7.48 11.85
N LEU A 98 -30.66 -6.85 10.82
CA LEU A 98 -29.96 -7.53 9.73
C LEU A 98 -28.57 -8.06 10.12
N TYR A 99 -28.08 -7.76 11.32
CA TYR A 99 -26.79 -8.31 11.81
C TYR A 99 -26.86 -9.78 12.22
N LYS A 100 -28.06 -10.38 12.28
CA LYS A 100 -28.20 -11.83 12.37
C LYS A 100 -28.29 -12.38 10.95
N PRO A 101 -27.41 -13.31 10.54
CA PRO A 101 -27.52 -13.91 9.22
C PRO A 101 -28.89 -14.59 9.07
N SER A 102 -29.51 -14.42 7.91
CA SER A 102 -30.75 -15.13 7.59
C SER A 102 -30.48 -16.64 7.52
N TRP A 103 -31.51 -17.46 7.67
CA TRP A 103 -31.35 -18.92 7.57
C TRP A 103 -30.77 -19.31 6.20
N THR A 104 -31.17 -18.62 5.13
CA THR A 104 -30.61 -18.80 3.78
C THR A 104 -29.13 -18.41 3.69
N ASP A 105 -28.70 -17.31 4.31
CA ASP A 105 -27.29 -16.90 4.34
C ASP A 105 -26.44 -17.89 5.13
N SER A 106 -26.95 -18.38 6.27
CA SER A 106 -26.32 -19.42 7.09
C SER A 106 -26.12 -20.74 6.32
N MET A 107 -27.05 -21.06 5.42
CA MET A 107 -27.06 -22.30 4.66
C MET A 107 -26.22 -22.23 3.37
N SER A 108 -25.91 -21.03 2.86
CA SER A 108 -25.27 -20.83 1.55
C SER A 108 -23.84 -20.28 1.62
N ILE A 109 -23.62 -19.26 2.46
CA ILE A 109 -22.32 -18.58 2.60
C ILE A 109 -21.45 -19.32 3.62
N TRP A 110 -22.04 -19.70 4.75
CA TRP A 110 -21.29 -20.20 5.90
C TRP A 110 -21.18 -21.72 5.98
N ARG A 111 -21.37 -22.43 4.85
CA ARG A 111 -21.04 -23.85 4.80
C ARG A 111 -19.54 -23.98 4.90
N PHE A 112 -19.08 -24.49 6.03
CA PHE A 112 -17.78 -25.13 6.10
C PHE A 112 -17.74 -26.19 4.99
N LYS A 113 -16.87 -26.02 3.99
CA LYS A 113 -16.29 -27.21 3.36
C LYS A 113 -15.66 -27.98 4.52
N ASP A 114 -15.98 -29.25 4.66
CA ASP A 114 -15.19 -30.16 5.50
C ASP A 114 -13.78 -30.26 4.89
N SER A 115 -12.99 -29.20 5.00
CA SER A 115 -11.62 -29.14 4.50
C SER A 115 -10.73 -29.71 5.58
N GLY A 116 -10.61 -31.04 5.56
CA GLY A 116 -9.73 -31.75 6.46
C GLY A 116 -9.72 -33.27 6.34
N MET A 117 -9.73 -33.85 5.14
CA MET A 117 -8.85 -34.97 4.75
C MET A 117 -9.10 -35.45 3.31
N ASP A 118 -8.00 -35.69 2.60
CA ASP A 118 -7.82 -36.42 1.33
C ASP A 118 -8.04 -35.69 -0.01
N GLU A 119 -7.01 -34.93 -0.43
CA GLU A 119 -6.71 -34.67 -1.85
C GLU A 119 -6.11 -35.91 -2.59
N ARG A 120 -6.22 -37.12 -2.02
CA ARG A 120 -5.74 -38.35 -2.67
C ARG A 120 -6.63 -39.56 -2.38
N SER A 121 -7.87 -39.54 -2.87
CA SER A 121 -8.55 -40.82 -3.12
C SER A 121 -9.44 -40.74 -4.35
N ASN A 122 -8.92 -41.33 -5.44
CA ASN A 122 -9.75 -41.78 -6.54
C ASN A 122 -10.85 -42.71 -6.02
N GLY A 123 -12.10 -42.40 -6.37
CA GLY A 123 -13.21 -43.33 -6.51
C GLY A 123 -13.52 -44.23 -5.30
N LYS A 124 -14.54 -43.85 -4.52
CA LYS A 124 -15.65 -44.74 -4.14
C LYS A 124 -16.72 -43.96 -3.38
N LYS A 125 -17.97 -44.16 -3.80
CA LYS A 125 -19.19 -43.69 -3.13
C LYS A 125 -19.12 -44.02 -1.63
N LEU A 126 -19.00 -43.00 -0.79
CA LEU A 126 -19.20 -43.12 0.65
C LEU A 126 -20.56 -42.54 1.02
N SER A 127 -21.33 -43.40 1.66
CA SER A 127 -22.73 -43.24 2.04
C SER A 127 -22.98 -41.95 2.82
N PHE A 128 -23.94 -41.17 2.35
CA PHE A 128 -24.70 -40.22 3.16
C PHE A 128 -25.40 -40.99 4.29
N LYS A 129 -24.73 -41.18 5.44
CA LYS A 129 -25.41 -41.53 6.68
C LYS A 129 -25.73 -40.24 7.43
N SER A 130 -27.02 -39.93 7.40
CA SER A 130 -27.70 -38.92 8.19
C SER A 130 -27.16 -38.85 9.63
N ARG A 131 -26.51 -37.73 9.95
CA ARG A 131 -26.67 -37.11 11.27
C ARG A 131 -27.42 -35.81 11.03
N SER A 132 -28.53 -35.69 11.76
CA SER A 132 -29.47 -34.58 11.81
C SER A 132 -28.85 -33.23 11.45
N PRO A 133 -29.46 -32.41 10.58
CA PRO A 133 -29.06 -31.02 10.45
C PRO A 133 -29.29 -30.40 11.82
N ILE A 134 -28.22 -30.11 12.55
CA ILE A 134 -28.34 -29.30 13.76
C ILE A 134 -28.83 -27.95 13.25
N THR A 135 -30.12 -27.72 13.47
CA THR A 135 -30.76 -26.43 13.42
C THR A 135 -30.15 -25.59 14.55
N GLY A 136 -28.98 -25.01 14.28
CA GLY A 136 -28.18 -24.23 15.23
C GLY A 136 -26.97 -23.64 14.52
N SER A 137 -27.14 -22.48 13.88
CA SER A 137 -26.60 -21.22 14.39
C SER A 137 -25.07 -21.10 14.36
N PHE A 138 -24.41 -21.45 13.25
CA PHE A 138 -23.11 -20.85 13.01
C PHE A 138 -23.30 -19.33 12.89
N ASN A 139 -22.98 -18.62 13.97
CA ASN A 139 -23.03 -17.18 14.01
C ASN A 139 -21.62 -16.65 13.70
N PRO A 140 -21.35 -16.16 12.47
CA PRO A 140 -20.02 -15.70 12.08
C PRO A 140 -19.51 -14.58 13.00
N ARG A 141 -20.42 -13.79 13.60
CA ARG A 141 -20.05 -12.76 14.58
C ARG A 141 -19.51 -13.32 15.89
N GLU A 142 -20.12 -14.39 16.40
CA GLU A 142 -19.67 -15.04 17.64
C GLU A 142 -18.38 -15.81 17.40
N TYR A 143 -18.28 -16.49 16.26
CA TYR A 143 -17.06 -17.14 15.80
C TYR A 143 -15.90 -16.15 15.71
N TRP A 144 -16.13 -15.02 15.04
CA TRP A 144 -15.13 -13.96 14.89
C TRP A 144 -14.73 -13.38 16.26
N LYS A 145 -15.69 -13.09 17.15
CA LYS A 145 -15.39 -12.57 18.50
C LYS A 145 -14.54 -13.54 19.33
N ALA A 146 -14.82 -14.84 19.26
CA ALA A 146 -14.10 -15.85 20.03
C ALA A 146 -12.63 -16.01 19.57
N LEU A 147 -12.38 -15.90 18.26
CA LEU A 147 -11.07 -16.14 17.66
C LEU A 147 -10.24 -14.87 17.42
N SER A 148 -10.90 -13.71 17.29
CA SER A 148 -10.23 -12.42 17.02
C SER A 148 -9.08 -12.08 17.98
N PRO A 149 -9.11 -12.38 19.29
CA PRO A 149 -8.00 -12.03 20.18
C PRO A 149 -6.72 -12.78 19.82
N ASN A 150 -6.81 -14.07 19.49
CA ASN A 150 -5.65 -14.88 19.09
C ASN A 150 -5.10 -14.43 17.74
N VAL A 151 -5.99 -14.11 16.79
CA VAL A 151 -5.61 -13.64 15.46
C VAL A 151 -4.95 -12.25 15.55
N LEU A 152 -5.41 -11.38 16.45
CA LEU A 152 -4.76 -10.10 16.75
C LEU A 152 -3.39 -10.27 17.42
N GLU A 153 -3.26 -11.23 18.33
CA GLU A 153 -1.97 -11.52 18.95
C GLU A 153 -0.97 -12.02 17.90
N ALA A 154 -1.39 -12.91 17.00
CA ALA A 154 -0.57 -13.36 15.87
C ALA A 154 -0.19 -12.20 14.93
N LEU A 155 -1.12 -11.28 14.65
CA LEU A 155 -0.87 -10.07 13.86
C LEU A 155 0.26 -9.22 14.46
N ASP A 156 0.23 -9.02 15.78
CA ASP A 156 1.25 -8.23 16.48
C ASP A 156 2.65 -8.87 16.38
N TYR A 157 2.74 -10.20 16.42
CA TYR A 157 4.01 -10.90 16.20
C TYR A 157 4.50 -10.80 14.76
N TYR A 158 3.62 -10.91 13.75
CA TYR A 158 4.03 -10.70 12.36
C TYR A 158 4.49 -9.26 12.10
N LYS A 159 3.85 -8.25 12.70
CA LYS A 159 4.32 -6.86 12.63
C LYS A 159 5.70 -6.69 13.23
N ARG A 160 5.99 -7.35 14.36
CA ARG A 160 7.35 -7.35 14.94
C ARG A 160 8.34 -8.04 14.01
N ALA A 161 7.96 -9.15 13.39
CA ALA A 161 8.79 -9.86 12.41
C ALA A 161 9.13 -8.97 11.20
N LEU A 162 8.21 -8.11 10.77
CA LEU A 162 8.40 -7.20 9.62
C LEU A 162 9.57 -6.23 9.81
N ASN A 163 9.85 -5.82 11.05
CA ASN A 163 10.99 -4.96 11.38
C ASN A 163 12.35 -5.63 11.15
N PHE A 164 12.37 -6.97 11.06
CA PHE A 164 13.59 -7.78 10.92
C PHE A 164 13.66 -8.58 9.60
N SER A 165 12.55 -8.71 8.88
CA SER A 165 12.44 -9.56 7.68
C SER A 165 13.23 -9.04 6.49
N GLY A 166 13.48 -7.73 6.41
CA GLY A 166 14.07 -7.05 5.26
C GLY A 166 13.31 -7.35 3.95
N PRO A 167 13.96 -7.88 2.90
CA PRO A 167 13.39 -8.09 1.56
C PRO A 167 12.44 -9.29 1.42
N ASP A 168 12.04 -9.96 2.50
CA ASP A 168 11.14 -11.12 2.46
C ASP A 168 9.64 -10.72 2.34
N LEU A 169 9.02 -11.06 1.20
CA LEU A 169 7.60 -10.79 0.91
C LEU A 169 6.64 -11.73 1.68
N ASN A 170 7.14 -12.80 2.31
CA ASN A 170 6.30 -13.74 3.05
C ASN A 170 5.63 -13.08 4.26
N VAL A 171 6.35 -12.22 4.99
CA VAL A 171 5.82 -11.54 6.19
C VAL A 171 4.65 -10.62 5.86
N PRO A 172 4.74 -9.70 4.87
CA PRO A 172 3.59 -8.90 4.42
C PRO A 172 2.39 -9.74 3.99
N LYS A 173 2.61 -10.87 3.30
CA LYS A 173 1.51 -11.78 2.90
C LYS A 173 0.82 -12.45 4.08
N LYS A 174 1.58 -12.83 5.12
CA LYS A 174 1.01 -13.36 6.37
C LYS A 174 0.20 -12.27 7.10
N ILE A 175 0.74 -11.05 7.17
CA ILE A 175 0.02 -9.88 7.72
C ILE A 175 -1.27 -9.63 6.94
N GLU A 176 -1.23 -9.65 5.60
CA GLU A 176 -2.40 -9.46 4.75
C GLU A 176 -3.55 -10.41 5.13
N LYS A 177 -3.27 -11.72 5.19
CA LYS A 177 -4.28 -12.74 5.53
C LYS A 177 -4.91 -12.50 6.90
N VAL A 178 -4.07 -12.21 7.89
CA VAL A 178 -4.50 -12.04 9.30
C VAL A 178 -5.21 -10.71 9.49
N ALA A 179 -4.72 -9.63 8.89
CA ALA A 179 -5.31 -8.30 8.98
C ALA A 179 -6.70 -8.26 8.32
N LEU A 180 -6.86 -8.89 7.15
CA LEU A 180 -8.16 -9.01 6.49
C LEU A 180 -9.14 -9.88 7.30
N ALA A 181 -8.66 -10.92 7.98
CA ALA A 181 -9.49 -11.73 8.88
C ALA A 181 -10.02 -10.91 10.08
N VAL A 182 -9.31 -9.88 10.55
CA VAL A 182 -9.75 -9.01 11.66
C VAL A 182 -10.25 -7.64 11.19
N CYS A 183 -10.65 -7.49 9.93
CA CYS A 183 -11.18 -6.21 9.41
C CYS A 183 -10.24 -5.00 9.52
N ARG A 184 -8.93 -5.19 9.42
CA ARG A 184 -7.96 -4.09 9.48
C ARG A 184 -7.20 -3.93 8.15
N PRO A 185 -7.86 -3.48 7.07
CA PRO A 185 -7.21 -3.34 5.76
C PRO A 185 -6.07 -2.31 5.75
N GLU A 186 -6.08 -1.33 6.67
CA GLU A 186 -5.02 -0.32 6.81
C GLU A 186 -3.66 -0.94 7.14
N GLU A 187 -3.66 -2.02 7.96
CA GLU A 187 -2.45 -2.75 8.35
C GLU A 187 -1.78 -3.44 7.16
N VAL A 188 -2.58 -3.78 6.12
CA VAL A 188 -2.06 -4.35 4.89
C VAL A 188 -1.23 -3.31 4.14
N LEU A 189 -1.76 -2.09 4.01
CA LEU A 189 -1.05 -0.99 3.34
C LEU A 189 0.24 -0.62 4.08
N LEU A 190 0.18 -0.54 5.42
CA LEU A 190 1.35 -0.30 6.25
C LEU A 190 2.41 -1.40 6.08
N ALA A 191 2.00 -2.66 6.10
CA ALA A 191 2.92 -3.79 5.96
C ALA A 191 3.68 -3.78 4.62
N TYR A 192 2.98 -3.49 3.51
CA TYR A 192 3.63 -3.39 2.20
C TYR A 192 4.48 -2.12 2.06
N ALA A 193 4.11 -1.02 2.71
CA ALA A 193 4.90 0.22 2.72
C ALA A 193 6.22 0.01 3.50
N ASP A 194 6.14 -0.60 4.68
CA ASP A 194 7.30 -0.96 5.49
C ASP A 194 8.20 -1.97 4.78
N TYR A 195 7.62 -2.96 4.09
CA TYR A 195 8.38 -3.89 3.24
C TYR A 195 9.19 -3.16 2.16
N VAL A 196 8.56 -2.25 1.41
CA VAL A 196 9.24 -1.47 0.36
C VAL A 196 10.37 -0.65 0.96
N ARG A 197 10.11 0.03 2.08
CA ARG A 197 11.10 0.85 2.78
C ARG A 197 12.27 0.01 3.31
N ASN A 198 11.99 -1.09 4.02
CA ASN A 198 12.99 -1.97 4.60
C ASN A 198 13.85 -2.63 3.51
N THR A 199 13.26 -2.96 2.35
CA THR A 199 14.00 -3.47 1.20
C THR A 199 14.98 -2.42 0.66
N GLU A 200 14.53 -1.19 0.44
CA GLU A 200 15.39 -0.08 -0.02
C GLU A 200 16.51 0.25 0.97
N GLU A 201 16.20 0.29 2.28
CA GLU A 201 17.18 0.53 3.34
C GLU A 201 18.20 -0.60 3.46
N THR A 202 17.76 -1.86 3.33
CA THR A 202 18.66 -3.02 3.37
C THR A 202 19.63 -3.01 2.19
N VAL A 203 19.14 -2.70 0.99
CA VAL A 203 19.99 -2.56 -0.21
C VAL A 203 20.96 -1.40 -0.04
N ARG A 204 20.48 -0.23 0.42
CA ARG A 204 21.34 0.94 0.71
C ARG A 204 22.48 0.58 1.67
N PHE A 205 22.16 -0.03 2.80
CA PHE A 205 23.14 -0.41 3.81
C PHE A 205 24.19 -1.39 3.26
N LYS A 206 23.78 -2.38 2.48
CA LYS A 206 24.71 -3.34 1.85
C LYS A 206 25.58 -2.71 0.78
N MET A 207 25.04 -1.76 -0.01
CA MET A 207 25.81 -0.99 -0.98
C MET A 207 26.84 -0.07 -0.33
N GLU A 208 26.55 0.47 0.86
CA GLU A 208 27.50 1.30 1.61
C GLU A 208 28.60 0.46 2.27
N ASN A 209 28.27 -0.71 2.80
CA ASN A 209 29.25 -1.60 3.43
C ASN A 209 30.17 -2.31 2.42
N THR A 210 29.68 -2.68 1.24
CA THR A 210 30.52 -3.23 0.17
C THR A 210 31.58 -2.25 -0.34
N LYS A 211 31.34 -0.94 -0.24
CA LYS A 211 32.35 0.09 -0.57
C LYS A 211 33.48 0.21 0.47
N LYS A 212 33.33 -0.36 1.68
CA LYS A 212 34.30 -0.17 2.80
C LYS A 212 35.46 -1.16 2.85
N SER A 213 35.64 -2.04 1.86
CA SER A 213 36.88 -2.82 1.74
C SER A 213 37.95 -1.97 1.05
N ARG A 214 38.68 -1.15 1.81
CA ARG A 214 39.96 -0.60 1.38
C ARG A 214 41.08 -1.46 1.95
N SER A 215 42.01 -1.86 1.09
CA SER A 215 43.27 -2.51 1.46
C SER A 215 44.04 -1.67 2.47
N PHE A 216 44.59 -2.33 3.49
CA PHE A 216 45.48 -1.77 4.52
C PHE A 216 46.72 -1.06 3.96
N PHE A 217 47.01 -1.16 2.66
CA PHE A 217 48.18 -0.55 1.99
C PHE A 217 47.89 0.72 1.18
N SER A 218 46.68 1.29 1.25
CA SER A 218 46.34 2.54 0.55
C SER A 218 46.52 3.78 1.45
N CYS A 219 47.76 4.15 1.76
CA CYS A 219 48.05 5.51 2.22
C CYS A 219 48.01 6.45 1.00
N ASN A 220 47.22 7.53 1.10
CA ASN A 220 47.14 8.70 0.20
C ASN A 220 45.97 8.82 -0.79
N GLN A 221 44.78 8.28 -0.50
CA GLN A 221 43.56 8.78 -1.14
C GLN A 221 42.49 9.18 -0.10
N VAL A 222 42.58 10.46 0.26
CA VAL A 222 41.59 11.35 0.88
C VAL A 222 40.28 10.66 1.31
N GLU A 223 40.10 10.57 2.63
CA GLU A 223 38.97 9.94 3.33
C GLU A 223 37.60 10.62 3.13
N ASN A 224 37.50 11.69 2.37
CA ASN A 224 36.23 12.41 2.20
C ASN A 224 36.02 12.78 0.73
N GLN A 225 35.68 11.81 -0.12
CA GLN A 225 34.81 12.16 -1.24
C GLN A 225 33.39 12.17 -0.68
N PRO A 226 32.75 13.36 -0.52
CA PRO A 226 31.32 13.38 -0.23
C PRO A 226 30.63 12.55 -1.32
N ASN A 227 29.58 11.80 -0.98
CA ASN A 227 28.68 11.25 -2.00
C ASN A 227 28.23 12.45 -2.86
N THR A 228 28.87 12.66 -4.01
CA THR A 228 28.58 13.76 -4.95
C THR A 228 27.24 13.54 -5.67
N LEU A 229 26.63 12.37 -5.44
CA LEU A 229 25.33 12.01 -5.95
C LEU A 229 24.24 12.67 -5.12
N THR A 230 23.31 13.32 -5.82
CA THR A 230 22.06 13.81 -5.24
C THR A 230 21.27 12.65 -4.61
N GLU A 231 20.40 12.96 -3.64
CA GLU A 231 19.55 11.95 -2.99
C GLU A 231 18.76 11.12 -4.01
N LYS A 232 18.22 11.76 -5.05
CA LYS A 232 17.51 11.08 -6.14
C LYS A 232 18.40 10.12 -6.94
N GLN A 233 19.64 10.51 -7.24
CA GLN A 233 20.57 9.62 -7.94
C GLN A 233 20.93 8.40 -7.09
N ASN A 234 21.07 8.57 -5.77
CA ASN A 234 21.28 7.45 -4.86
C ASN A 234 20.05 6.51 -4.82
N GLN A 235 18.84 7.07 -4.80
CA GLN A 235 17.60 6.28 -4.89
C GLN A 235 17.49 5.49 -6.20
N MET A 236 17.74 6.13 -7.34
CA MET A 236 17.74 5.45 -8.65
C MET A 236 18.78 4.33 -8.72
N ARG A 237 19.96 4.53 -8.10
CA ARG A 237 20.97 3.48 -8.00
C ARG A 237 20.48 2.29 -7.18
N ILE A 238 19.81 2.52 -6.05
CA ILE A 238 19.20 1.44 -5.25
C ILE A 238 18.16 0.69 -6.09
N TRP A 239 17.26 1.40 -6.76
CA TRP A 239 16.24 0.76 -7.60
C TRP A 239 16.86 -0.02 -8.77
N SER A 240 17.95 0.47 -9.36
CA SER A 240 18.66 -0.28 -10.41
C SER A 240 19.22 -1.62 -9.92
N GLN A 241 19.70 -1.70 -8.66
CA GLN A 241 20.19 -2.93 -8.06
C GLN A 241 19.05 -3.91 -7.73
N ILE A 242 17.89 -3.38 -7.33
CA ILE A 242 16.69 -4.19 -7.13
C ILE A 242 16.20 -4.72 -8.47
N LYS A 243 16.14 -3.87 -9.52
CA LYS A 243 15.65 -4.25 -10.85
C LYS A 243 16.54 -5.29 -11.55
N SER A 244 17.83 -5.33 -11.24
CA SER A 244 18.76 -6.26 -11.88
C SER A 244 18.68 -7.70 -11.37
N ASP A 245 17.89 -7.98 -10.31
CA ASP A 245 17.74 -9.30 -9.65
C ASP A 245 19.07 -9.98 -9.22
N SER A 246 20.18 -9.27 -9.35
CA SER A 246 21.54 -9.77 -9.17
C SER A 246 22.11 -9.42 -7.79
N PHE A 247 21.47 -8.51 -7.07
CA PHE A 247 21.97 -8.01 -5.80
C PHE A 247 21.73 -9.04 -4.68
N VAL A 248 22.82 -9.68 -4.25
CA VAL A 248 22.80 -10.62 -3.13
C VAL A 248 22.84 -9.83 -1.84
N ILE A 249 21.75 -9.94 -1.08
CA ILE A 249 21.69 -9.40 0.27
C ILE A 249 22.49 -10.34 1.16
N ASP A 250 22.08 -11.59 1.30
CA ASP A 250 22.72 -12.55 2.19
C ASP A 250 23.46 -13.62 1.38
N SER A 251 24.80 -13.60 1.43
CA SER A 251 25.63 -14.58 0.72
C SER A 251 25.56 -15.98 1.32
N GLU A 252 25.29 -16.10 2.62
CA GLU A 252 25.20 -17.40 3.30
C GLU A 252 23.89 -18.11 2.96
N ARG A 253 22.80 -17.34 2.87
CA ARG A 253 21.46 -17.84 2.51
C ARG A 253 21.12 -17.71 1.03
N ASN A 254 22.05 -17.19 0.21
CA ASN A 254 21.82 -16.81 -1.19
C ASN A 254 20.54 -15.98 -1.40
N LEU A 255 20.23 -15.10 -0.45
CA LEU A 255 19.01 -14.31 -0.51
C LEU A 255 19.20 -13.12 -1.43
N LYS A 256 18.45 -13.10 -2.53
CA LYS A 256 18.42 -12.04 -3.53
C LYS A 256 17.13 -11.24 -3.40
N VAL A 257 17.20 -9.94 -3.66
CA VAL A 257 15.97 -9.14 -3.83
C VAL A 257 15.34 -9.52 -5.15
N SER A 258 14.05 -9.87 -5.14
CA SER A 258 13.29 -10.08 -6.37
C SER A 258 12.57 -8.79 -6.77
N ALA A 259 12.87 -8.28 -7.96
CA ALA A 259 12.18 -7.17 -8.59
C ALA A 259 10.67 -7.47 -8.75
N ASN A 260 10.31 -8.71 -9.04
CA ASN A 260 8.92 -9.12 -9.18
C ASN A 260 8.15 -9.00 -7.87
N ASP A 261 8.75 -9.40 -6.75
CA ASP A 261 8.10 -9.29 -5.44
C ASP A 261 8.02 -7.84 -4.97
N PHE A 262 9.04 -7.04 -5.28
CA PHE A 262 9.01 -5.59 -5.08
C PHE A 262 7.91 -4.91 -5.91
N LYS A 263 7.79 -5.26 -7.20
CA LYS A 263 6.75 -4.74 -8.10
C LYS A 263 5.34 -5.15 -7.63
N LYS A 264 5.15 -6.39 -7.16
CA LYS A 264 3.87 -6.84 -6.57
C LYS A 264 3.48 -6.00 -5.36
N ALA A 265 4.42 -5.75 -4.44
CA ALA A 265 4.17 -4.91 -3.27
C ALA A 265 3.75 -3.48 -3.67
N LEU A 266 4.46 -2.88 -4.63
CA LEU A 266 4.11 -1.54 -5.15
C LEU A 266 2.73 -1.52 -5.82
N ASN A 267 2.37 -2.56 -6.58
CA ASN A 267 1.07 -2.65 -7.24
C ASN A 267 -0.07 -2.78 -6.21
N LEU A 268 0.13 -3.55 -5.13
CA LEU A 268 -0.83 -3.65 -4.03
C LEU A 268 -1.01 -2.31 -3.31
N LEU A 269 0.10 -1.60 -3.05
CA LEU A 269 0.04 -0.25 -2.49
C LEU A 269 -0.76 0.67 -3.39
N ALA A 270 -0.40 0.76 -4.67
CA ALA A 270 -1.09 1.62 -5.65
C ALA A 270 -2.58 1.30 -5.75
N PHE A 271 -2.97 0.02 -5.83
CA PHE A 271 -4.38 -0.38 -5.84
C PHE A 271 -5.10 0.02 -4.55
N GLY A 272 -4.43 -0.12 -3.40
CA GLY A 272 -4.90 0.38 -2.11
C GLY A 272 -5.21 1.88 -2.11
N ILE A 273 -4.33 2.70 -2.70
CA ILE A 273 -4.53 4.15 -2.85
C ILE A 273 -5.78 4.43 -3.70
N TYR A 274 -5.94 3.74 -4.83
CA TYR A 274 -7.06 3.99 -5.74
C TYR A 274 -8.40 3.54 -5.17
N LYS A 275 -8.44 2.41 -4.44
CA LYS A 275 -9.68 1.83 -3.93
C LYS A 275 -10.18 2.51 -2.65
N THR A 276 -9.27 2.93 -1.76
CA THR A 276 -9.66 3.61 -0.51
C THR A 276 -9.97 5.10 -0.71
N GLY A 277 -9.74 5.62 -1.92
CA GLY A 277 -9.69 7.05 -2.18
C GLY A 277 -8.47 7.66 -1.48
N LEU A 278 -7.97 8.79 -1.98
CA LEU A 278 -6.86 9.55 -1.38
C LEU A 278 -7.15 10.10 0.05
N HIS A 279 -8.14 9.55 0.76
CA HIS A 279 -8.49 9.89 2.13
C HIS A 279 -7.50 9.30 3.15
N SER A 280 -6.84 8.20 2.83
CA SER A 280 -5.94 7.46 3.73
C SER A 280 -4.44 7.76 3.50
N ILE A 281 -4.07 8.23 2.32
CA ILE A 281 -2.66 8.39 1.89
C ILE A 281 -2.45 9.77 1.28
N SER A 282 -1.31 10.40 1.58
CA SER A 282 -1.01 11.71 1.03
C SER A 282 -0.79 11.63 -0.49
N PRO A 283 -1.28 12.59 -1.29
CA PRO A 283 -1.04 12.63 -2.72
C PRO A 283 0.45 12.62 -3.13
N LEU A 284 1.35 13.04 -2.24
CA LEU A 284 2.80 12.98 -2.45
C LEU A 284 3.36 11.56 -2.30
N GLU A 285 2.91 10.80 -1.31
CA GLU A 285 3.28 9.39 -1.17
C GLU A 285 2.77 8.57 -2.35
N ALA A 286 1.57 8.89 -2.84
CA ALA A 286 1.02 8.29 -4.05
C ALA A 286 1.90 8.58 -5.28
N ASP A 287 2.41 9.81 -5.45
CA ASP A 287 3.33 10.13 -6.56
C ASP A 287 4.65 9.35 -6.42
N GLY A 288 5.18 9.21 -5.20
CA GLY A 288 6.37 8.41 -4.92
C GLY A 288 6.18 6.92 -5.25
N ILE A 289 5.02 6.34 -4.96
CA ILE A 289 4.71 4.94 -5.30
C ILE A 289 4.59 4.77 -6.83
N LEU A 290 3.92 5.71 -7.52
CA LEU A 290 3.80 5.67 -8.98
C LEU A 290 5.14 5.90 -9.68
N GLU A 291 6.01 6.74 -9.12
CA GLU A 291 7.38 6.91 -9.60
C GLU A 291 8.16 5.60 -9.56
N LYS A 292 8.09 4.89 -8.44
CA LYS A 292 8.71 3.58 -8.29
C LYS A 292 8.12 2.59 -9.29
N LEU A 293 6.79 2.50 -9.40
CA LEU A 293 6.15 1.61 -10.38
C LEU A 293 6.58 1.89 -11.81
N LEU A 294 6.65 3.15 -12.22
CA LEU A 294 7.14 3.52 -13.56
C LEU A 294 8.59 3.09 -13.79
N PHE A 295 9.44 3.14 -12.77
CA PHE A 295 10.83 2.68 -12.88
C PHE A 295 10.94 1.15 -13.06
N PHE A 296 10.09 0.40 -12.36
CA PHE A 296 10.08 -1.07 -12.39
C PHE A 296 9.27 -1.65 -13.54
N SER A 297 8.41 -0.85 -14.18
CA SER A 297 7.71 -1.24 -15.41
C SER A 297 8.59 -1.00 -16.64
N ASP A 298 8.40 -1.84 -17.66
CA ASP A 298 9.17 -1.74 -18.90
C ASP A 298 8.50 -0.76 -19.87
N PRO A 299 9.27 0.13 -20.52
CA PRO A 299 8.73 1.08 -21.46
C PRO A 299 8.15 0.36 -22.68
N GLY A 300 7.07 0.91 -23.26
CA GLY A 300 6.38 0.29 -24.39
C GLY A 300 5.46 -0.88 -24.00
N THR A 301 5.02 -0.94 -22.74
CA THR A 301 3.96 -1.84 -22.28
C THR A 301 2.69 -1.05 -21.99
N VAL A 302 1.51 -1.68 -22.11
CA VAL A 302 0.22 -1.05 -21.76
C VAL A 302 0.22 -0.59 -20.30
N GLU A 303 0.78 -1.39 -19.39
CA GLU A 303 0.92 -1.06 -17.96
C GLU A 303 1.72 0.24 -17.77
N TYR A 304 2.82 0.43 -18.51
CA TYR A 304 3.64 1.63 -18.42
C TYR A 304 2.86 2.89 -18.82
N ASP A 305 2.15 2.83 -19.95
CA ASP A 305 1.38 3.98 -20.45
C ASP A 305 0.17 4.29 -19.55
N GLU A 306 -0.47 3.27 -18.98
CA GLU A 306 -1.51 3.46 -17.96
C GLU A 306 -0.96 4.12 -16.68
N LEU A 307 0.25 3.74 -16.25
CA LEU A 307 0.90 4.35 -15.09
C LEU A 307 1.28 5.81 -15.37
N LEU A 308 1.73 6.13 -16.58
CA LEU A 308 1.99 7.52 -16.99
C LEU A 308 0.69 8.34 -16.94
N MET A 309 -0.41 7.81 -17.47
CA MET A 309 -1.72 8.46 -17.42
C MET A 309 -2.15 8.72 -15.97
N LYS A 310 -2.09 7.69 -15.11
CA LYS A 310 -2.43 7.80 -13.69
C LYS A 310 -1.57 8.83 -12.94
N ARG A 311 -0.26 8.84 -13.18
CA ARG A 311 0.67 9.81 -12.57
C ARG A 311 0.41 11.22 -13.10
N GLY A 312 0.09 11.39 -14.38
CA GLY A 312 -0.35 12.66 -14.97
C GLY A 312 -1.60 13.22 -14.28
N MET A 313 -2.61 12.37 -14.05
CA MET A 313 -3.84 12.73 -13.35
C MET A 313 -3.58 13.16 -11.90
N LEU A 314 -2.73 12.43 -11.17
CA LEU A 314 -2.34 12.78 -9.80
C LEU A 314 -1.61 14.13 -9.76
N ASN A 315 -0.65 14.35 -10.66
CA ASN A 315 0.08 15.62 -10.75
C ASN A 315 -0.84 16.79 -11.16
N TYR A 316 -1.86 16.55 -11.97
CA TYR A 316 -2.89 17.55 -12.27
C TYR A 316 -3.70 17.93 -11.02
N GLN A 317 -4.08 16.96 -10.20
CA GLN A 317 -4.79 17.19 -8.94
C GLN A 317 -3.92 17.95 -7.93
N LEU A 318 -2.64 17.57 -7.78
CA LEU A 318 -1.65 18.28 -6.98
C LEU A 318 -1.41 19.71 -7.48
N GLY A 319 -1.43 19.87 -8.80
CA GLY A 319 -1.36 21.14 -9.52
C GLY A 319 -2.46 22.13 -9.16
N LYS A 320 -3.55 21.67 -8.52
CA LYS A 320 -4.58 22.56 -7.99
C LYS A 320 -4.09 23.37 -6.79
N ARG A 321 -3.17 22.81 -5.99
CA ARG A 321 -2.59 23.42 -4.80
C ARG A 321 -1.24 24.08 -5.09
N ASP A 322 -0.38 23.40 -5.84
CA ASP A 322 0.93 23.91 -6.24
C ASP A 322 1.10 23.85 -7.77
N PRO A 323 1.12 25.01 -8.46
CA PRO A 323 1.27 25.07 -9.91
C PRO A 323 2.53 24.40 -10.48
N SER A 324 3.58 24.17 -9.68
CA SER A 324 4.81 23.51 -10.12
C SER A 324 4.55 22.10 -10.69
N PHE A 325 3.56 21.39 -10.14
CA PHE A 325 3.17 20.05 -10.58
C PHE A 325 2.45 20.04 -11.94
N LEU A 326 1.89 21.17 -12.38
CA LEU A 326 1.23 21.26 -13.68
C LEU A 326 2.23 21.08 -14.84
N ASN A 327 3.49 21.48 -14.69
CA ASN A 327 4.52 21.23 -15.71
C ASN A 327 4.84 19.73 -15.81
N LYS A 328 4.90 19.03 -14.68
CA LYS A 328 5.10 17.57 -14.64
C LYS A 328 3.92 16.83 -15.25
N ALA A 329 2.70 17.28 -14.97
CA ALA A 329 1.49 16.70 -15.55
C ALA A 329 1.49 16.79 -17.09
N ILE A 330 1.86 17.95 -17.66
CA ILE A 330 2.00 18.09 -19.11
C ILE A 330 3.01 17.09 -19.68
N PHE A 331 4.18 16.95 -19.04
CA PHE A 331 5.18 15.98 -19.48
C PHE A 331 4.59 14.57 -19.57
N TYR A 332 3.94 14.09 -18.51
CA TYR A 332 3.34 12.74 -18.52
C TYR A 332 2.23 12.60 -19.55
N PHE A 333 1.31 13.56 -19.67
CA PHE A 333 0.26 13.50 -20.67
C PHE A 333 0.81 13.59 -22.10
N SER A 334 1.90 14.33 -22.32
CA SER A 334 2.53 14.41 -23.65
C SER A 334 3.15 13.07 -24.07
N GLU A 335 3.76 12.34 -23.14
CA GLU A 335 4.27 10.98 -23.41
C GLU A 335 3.11 10.01 -23.69
N VAL A 336 2.05 10.04 -22.89
CA VAL A 336 0.83 9.23 -23.10
C VAL A 336 0.18 9.53 -24.46
N SER A 337 0.17 10.79 -24.88
CA SER A 337 -0.47 11.21 -26.14
C SER A 337 0.20 10.63 -27.40
N ARG A 338 1.44 10.14 -27.28
CA ARG A 338 2.21 9.49 -28.34
C ARG A 338 2.09 7.96 -28.33
N SER A 339 1.41 7.39 -27.33
CA SER A 339 1.24 5.95 -27.21
C SER A 339 0.35 5.39 -28.33
N ASN A 340 0.79 4.29 -28.92
CA ASN A 340 -0.01 3.46 -29.84
C ASN A 340 -0.65 2.25 -29.13
N LEU A 341 -0.38 2.06 -27.84
CA LEU A 341 -0.79 0.87 -27.08
C LEU A 341 -2.10 1.10 -26.32
N LEU A 342 -2.37 2.34 -25.93
CA LEU A 342 -3.59 2.71 -25.24
C LEU A 342 -4.77 2.86 -26.20
N ASN A 343 -5.97 2.72 -25.65
CA ASN A 343 -7.19 3.03 -26.37
C ASN A 343 -7.17 4.50 -26.84
N LYS A 344 -7.67 4.73 -28.07
CA LYS A 344 -7.73 6.09 -28.66
C LYS A 344 -8.46 7.10 -27.77
N GLY A 345 -9.44 6.67 -26.99
CA GLY A 345 -10.12 7.51 -25.99
C GLY A 345 -9.19 8.00 -24.87
N SER A 346 -8.33 7.13 -24.31
CA SER A 346 -7.36 7.52 -23.29
C SER A 346 -6.28 8.46 -23.85
N VAL A 347 -5.85 8.21 -25.09
CA VAL A 347 -4.91 9.10 -25.81
C VAL A 347 -5.55 10.47 -26.02
N PHE A 348 -6.80 10.52 -26.45
CA PHE A 348 -7.54 11.77 -26.59
C PHE A 348 -7.73 12.50 -25.26
N GLU A 349 -8.10 11.77 -24.20
CA GLU A 349 -8.24 12.30 -22.84
C GLU A 349 -6.93 12.93 -22.36
N SER A 350 -5.77 12.30 -22.62
CA SER A 350 -4.47 12.87 -22.26
C SER A 350 -4.19 14.20 -22.95
N LYS A 351 -4.49 14.33 -24.26
CA LYS A 351 -4.36 15.59 -25.01
C LYS A 351 -5.32 16.66 -24.50
N LEU A 352 -6.56 16.26 -24.17
CA LEU A 352 -7.55 17.15 -23.57
C LEU A 352 -7.09 17.67 -22.19
N MET A 353 -6.42 16.83 -21.40
CA MET A 353 -5.84 17.23 -20.12
C MET A 353 -4.69 18.23 -20.28
N ILE A 354 -3.88 18.14 -21.34
CA ILE A 354 -2.88 19.17 -21.65
C ILE A 354 -3.57 20.53 -21.87
N ALA A 355 -4.63 20.58 -22.68
CA ALA A 355 -5.39 21.81 -22.89
C ALA A 355 -5.98 22.35 -21.57
N ARG A 356 -6.57 21.49 -20.73
CA ARG A 356 -7.06 21.88 -19.39
C ARG A 356 -5.96 22.49 -18.50
N ILE A 357 -4.74 21.97 -18.58
CA ILE A 357 -3.60 22.52 -17.83
C ILE A 357 -3.19 23.88 -18.37
N GLU A 358 -3.09 24.05 -19.69
CA GLU A 358 -2.73 25.33 -20.31
C GLU A 358 -3.76 26.42 -20.00
N ILE A 359 -5.06 26.08 -20.02
CA ILE A 359 -6.13 26.97 -19.56
C ILE A 359 -5.90 27.40 -18.11
N ARG A 360 -5.53 26.45 -17.23
CA ARG A 360 -5.28 26.73 -15.81
C ARG A 360 -4.06 27.63 -15.59
N LYS A 361 -3.08 27.61 -16.50
CA LYS A 361 -1.92 28.50 -16.51
C LYS A 361 -2.17 29.84 -17.20
N ASP A 362 -3.41 30.10 -17.62
CA ASP A 362 -3.82 31.29 -18.39
C ASP A 362 -3.11 31.44 -19.74
N ARG A 363 -2.64 30.32 -20.32
CA ARG A 363 -2.00 30.26 -21.64
C ARG A 363 -3.04 29.91 -22.70
N LEU A 364 -3.97 30.83 -22.92
CA LEU A 364 -5.16 30.60 -23.74
C LEU A 364 -4.84 30.32 -25.22
N ASP A 365 -3.76 30.90 -25.77
CA ASP A 365 -3.32 30.64 -27.15
C ASP A 365 -2.85 29.19 -27.33
N SER A 366 -2.03 28.71 -26.41
CA SER A 366 -1.56 27.33 -26.41
C SER A 366 -2.72 26.36 -26.23
N ALA A 367 -3.63 26.64 -25.30
CA ALA A 367 -4.83 25.84 -25.10
C ALA A 367 -5.73 25.76 -26.34
N LEU A 368 -5.96 26.89 -27.02
CA LEU A 368 -6.73 26.92 -28.27
C LEU A 368 -6.08 26.07 -29.35
N SER A 369 -4.76 26.17 -29.50
CA SER A 369 -4.02 25.38 -30.51
C SER A 369 -4.14 23.87 -30.27
N GLU A 370 -4.08 23.43 -29.00
CA GLU A 370 -4.26 22.02 -28.64
C GLU A 370 -5.70 21.55 -28.88
N LEU A 371 -6.70 22.38 -28.56
CA LEU A 371 -8.11 22.06 -28.81
C LEU A 371 -8.45 21.99 -30.31
N GLN A 372 -7.77 22.77 -31.15
CA GLN A 372 -7.88 22.70 -32.61
C GLN A 372 -7.21 21.44 -33.16
N LYS A 373 -6.02 21.07 -32.69
CA LYS A 373 -5.37 19.80 -33.06
C LYS A 373 -6.24 18.58 -32.72
N LEU A 374 -6.99 18.64 -31.60
CA LEU A 374 -7.90 17.57 -31.21
C LEU A 374 -9.07 17.36 -32.20
N GLU A 375 -9.37 18.33 -33.07
CA GLU A 375 -10.45 18.20 -34.04
C GLU A 375 -10.22 17.07 -35.04
N THR A 376 -8.98 16.92 -35.51
CA THR A 376 -8.62 15.87 -36.47
C THR A 376 -8.78 14.48 -35.87
N ASP A 377 -8.60 14.38 -34.55
CA ASP A 377 -8.64 13.12 -33.82
C ASP A 377 -10.08 12.65 -33.52
N LEU A 378 -11.08 13.56 -33.59
CA LEU A 378 -12.49 13.25 -33.28
C LEU A 378 -13.07 12.12 -34.14
N TYR A 379 -12.68 12.06 -35.42
CA TYR A 379 -13.15 11.04 -36.35
C TYR A 379 -12.65 9.64 -36.02
N THR A 380 -11.61 9.54 -35.18
CA THR A 380 -10.99 8.26 -34.81
C THR A 380 -11.49 7.70 -33.49
N ILE A 381 -12.27 8.48 -32.72
CA ILE A 381 -12.81 8.08 -31.43
C ILE A 381 -14.09 7.28 -31.65
N ASP A 382 -14.10 6.06 -31.12
CA ASP A 382 -15.20 5.13 -31.30
C ASP A 382 -16.49 5.63 -30.62
N LYS A 383 -17.66 5.27 -31.18
CA LYS A 383 -18.98 5.67 -30.63
C LYS A 383 -19.18 5.21 -29.18
N ALA A 384 -18.41 4.24 -28.70
CA ALA A 384 -18.42 3.73 -27.32
C ALA A 384 -18.03 4.77 -26.26
N TYR A 385 -17.30 5.84 -26.63
CA TYR A 385 -16.96 6.94 -25.70
C TYR A 385 -18.07 8.00 -25.59
N ARG A 386 -19.23 7.77 -26.22
CA ARG A 386 -20.43 8.62 -26.17
C ARG A 386 -21.50 8.12 -25.17
N VAL A 387 -21.22 7.07 -24.38
CA VAL A 387 -22.25 6.43 -23.56
C VAL A 387 -22.07 6.73 -22.07
N THR A 388 -23.06 7.48 -21.56
CA THR A 388 -23.32 7.95 -20.19
C THR A 388 -23.45 6.87 -19.11
N GLY A 389 -23.25 5.58 -19.42
CA GLY A 389 -23.51 4.47 -18.50
C GLY A 389 -22.34 4.03 -17.61
N SER A 390 -21.11 4.49 -17.86
CA SER A 390 -19.90 4.02 -17.15
C SER A 390 -19.25 5.03 -16.20
N GLY A 391 -19.86 6.21 -16.01
CA GLY A 391 -19.30 7.28 -15.18
C GLY A 391 -18.11 8.04 -15.80
N ARG A 392 -17.79 7.82 -17.08
CA ARG A 392 -16.88 8.67 -17.86
C ARG A 392 -17.66 9.81 -18.52
N SER A 393 -17.18 11.04 -18.39
CA SER A 393 -17.69 12.22 -19.09
C SER A 393 -17.53 12.05 -20.61
N ASP A 394 -18.52 12.50 -21.39
CA ASP A 394 -18.39 12.56 -22.85
C ASP A 394 -17.20 13.47 -23.21
N LEU A 395 -16.12 12.85 -23.73
CA LEU A 395 -14.88 13.54 -24.06
C LEU A 395 -15.07 14.57 -25.19
N ILE A 396 -16.03 14.33 -26.08
CA ILE A 396 -16.35 15.23 -27.19
C ILE A 396 -17.06 16.47 -26.65
N GLU A 397 -18.04 16.26 -25.78
CA GLU A 397 -18.76 17.35 -25.11
C GLU A 397 -17.82 18.16 -24.21
N ASP A 398 -16.92 17.49 -23.49
CA ASP A 398 -15.91 18.14 -22.65
C ASP A 398 -14.95 19.02 -23.47
N ARG A 399 -14.50 18.54 -24.64
CA ARG A 399 -13.75 19.38 -25.60
C ARG A 399 -14.56 20.62 -26.01
N LYS A 400 -15.83 20.46 -26.38
CA LYS A 400 -16.68 21.60 -26.79
C LYS A 400 -16.83 22.62 -25.66
N LYS A 401 -17.07 22.16 -24.42
CA LYS A 401 -17.15 23.01 -23.22
C LYS A 401 -15.86 23.81 -23.00
N LEU A 402 -14.70 23.16 -23.10
CA LEU A 402 -13.41 23.82 -22.95
C LEU A 402 -13.12 24.82 -24.08
N LEU A 403 -13.43 24.46 -25.32
CA LEU A 403 -13.27 25.34 -26.47
C LEU A 403 -14.13 26.60 -26.34
N ARG A 404 -15.41 26.44 -25.98
CA ARG A 404 -16.32 27.55 -25.70
C ARG A 404 -15.77 28.46 -24.59
N TYR A 405 -15.26 27.88 -23.50
CA TYR A 405 -14.64 28.64 -22.41
C TYR A 405 -13.44 29.47 -22.89
N VAL A 406 -12.52 28.87 -23.65
CA VAL A 406 -11.33 29.56 -24.17
C VAL A 406 -11.71 30.68 -25.14
N LEU A 407 -12.63 30.42 -26.08
CA LEU A 407 -13.10 31.41 -27.06
C LEU A 407 -13.76 32.62 -26.38
N ARG A 408 -14.63 32.39 -25.38
CA ARG A 408 -15.23 33.46 -24.58
C ARG A 408 -14.18 34.26 -23.82
N LYS A 409 -13.21 33.59 -23.17
CA LYS A 409 -12.11 34.27 -22.48
C LYS A 409 -11.25 35.13 -23.40
N LYS A 410 -11.14 34.75 -24.68
CA LYS A 410 -10.45 35.52 -25.72
C LYS A 410 -11.33 36.59 -26.41
N GLY A 411 -12.61 36.71 -26.06
CA GLY A 411 -13.54 37.67 -26.65
C GLY A 411 -14.14 37.25 -28.01
N ARG A 412 -13.99 35.99 -28.43
CA ARG A 412 -14.56 35.42 -29.67
C ARG A 412 -15.94 34.81 -29.38
N TYR A 413 -16.93 35.65 -29.10
CA TYR A 413 -18.24 35.21 -28.64
C TYR A 413 -19.08 34.53 -29.73
N GLU A 414 -19.03 35.01 -30.97
CA GLU A 414 -19.80 34.45 -32.10
C GLU A 414 -19.45 32.97 -32.32
N GLU A 415 -18.16 32.66 -32.45
CA GLU A 415 -17.67 31.28 -32.58
C GLU A 415 -17.98 30.41 -31.35
N ALA A 416 -18.05 31.02 -30.17
CA ALA A 416 -18.36 30.30 -28.95
C ALA A 416 -19.85 29.94 -28.85
N ASP A 417 -20.72 30.72 -29.48
CA ASP A 417 -22.17 30.51 -29.47
C ASP A 417 -22.62 29.58 -30.61
N GLU A 418 -21.83 29.45 -31.68
CA GLU A 418 -21.99 28.38 -32.69
C GLU A 418 -21.77 26.98 -32.12
N LEU A 419 -20.98 26.86 -31.06
CA LEU A 419 -20.74 25.60 -30.35
C LEU A 419 -21.95 25.26 -29.45
N TYR A 420 -22.98 24.65 -30.04
CA TYR A 420 -24.13 24.13 -29.30
C TYR A 420 -23.66 23.02 -28.34
N VAL A 421 -23.88 23.24 -27.04
CA VAL A 421 -23.69 22.27 -25.97
C VAL A 421 -25.06 22.08 -25.33
N GLU A 422 -25.61 20.87 -25.38
CA GLU A 422 -26.80 20.54 -24.59
C GLU A 422 -26.41 20.70 -23.11
N GLU A 423 -27.09 21.60 -22.40
CA GLU A 423 -26.79 21.87 -20.99
C GLU A 423 -27.25 20.70 -20.12
N ASP A 424 -26.34 19.79 -19.79
CA ASP A 424 -26.49 19.03 -18.55
C ASP A 424 -26.06 19.92 -17.38
N SER A 425 -27.08 20.33 -16.62
CA SER A 425 -26.98 21.07 -15.37
C SER A 425 -26.01 20.38 -14.39
N LEU A 426 -24.81 20.94 -14.26
CA LEU A 426 -23.89 20.64 -13.16
C LEU A 426 -23.61 21.92 -12.40
N LEU A 427 -24.58 22.27 -11.55
CA LEU A 427 -24.32 22.85 -10.23
C LEU A 427 -24.19 21.71 -9.23
#